data_AF-A0A929SUG5-F1
#
_entry.id   AF-A0A929SUG5-F1
#
_cell.length_a   1.000
_cell.length_b   1.000
_cell.length_c   1.000
_cell.angle_alpha   90.00
_cell.angle_beta   90.00
_cell.angle_gamma   90.00
#
_symmetry.space_group_name_H-M   'P 1'
#
loop_
_entity.id
_entity.type
_entity.pdbx_description
1 polymer ?
#
loop_
_entity_poly.entity_id
_entity_poly.type
_entity_poly.pdbx_seq_one_letter_code
_entity_poly.pdbx_strand_id
1 'polypeptide(L)'
;MNKVQMKKGVTLLALVITIIVMLLLAAVTIQMTLGENGLVNKANTAKEESEYNEAKDRVRSVVLKLGLEINSKDANIGLDEIEKEIQKDTKLTYTKTADKISVASNGYEFEIEKT
;
A
#
# COMPACT_ATOMS: atom_id res chain seq x y z
N MET A 1 71.03 -13.86 -17.60
CA MET A 1 69.64 -13.87 -18.13
C MET A 1 68.82 -12.88 -17.29
N ASN A 2 68.46 -11.72 -17.83
CA ASN A 2 67.73 -10.68 -17.08
C ASN A 2 66.23 -10.77 -17.36
N LYS A 3 65.43 -10.99 -16.29
CA LYS A 3 63.97 -10.97 -16.35
C LYS A 3 63.47 -9.52 -16.35
N VAL A 4 62.87 -9.10 -17.46
CA VAL A 4 62.16 -7.81 -17.54
C VAL A 4 60.88 -7.91 -16.72
N GLN A 5 60.81 -7.22 -15.59
CA GLN A 5 59.57 -7.08 -14.82
C GLN A 5 58.70 -6.02 -15.49
N MET A 6 57.74 -6.47 -16.30
CA MET A 6 56.66 -5.59 -16.75
C MET A 6 55.40 -5.86 -15.93
N LYS A 7 54.58 -4.81 -15.79
CA LYS A 7 53.17 -4.77 -15.33
C LYS A 7 52.94 -4.33 -13.88
N LYS A 8 52.94 -3.00 -13.66
CA LYS A 8 52.20 -2.35 -12.56
C LYS A 8 51.31 -1.18 -12.97
N GLY A 9 51.43 -0.63 -14.19
CA GLY A 9 50.63 0.52 -14.63
C GLY A 9 49.22 0.19 -15.15
N VAL A 10 49.03 -0.98 -15.77
CA VAL A 10 47.75 -1.37 -16.40
C VAL A 10 46.62 -1.57 -15.38
N THR A 11 46.94 -2.00 -14.16
CA THR A 11 45.94 -2.27 -13.11
C THR A 11 45.35 -0.99 -12.51
N LEU A 12 46.12 0.10 -12.42
CA LEU A 12 45.66 1.38 -11.86
C LEU A 12 44.65 2.08 -12.77
N LEU A 13 44.87 2.06 -14.08
CA LEU A 13 43.92 2.63 -15.05
C LEU A 13 42.60 1.86 -15.05
N ALA A 14 42.67 0.52 -14.99
CA ALA A 14 41.48 -0.32 -14.86
C ALA A 14 40.69 0.01 -13.58
N LEU A 15 41.39 0.19 -12.46
CA LEU A 15 40.77 0.53 -11.18
C LEU A 15 40.02 1.88 -11.23
N VAL A 16 40.61 2.91 -11.85
CA VAL A 16 39.98 4.23 -11.99
C VAL A 16 38.69 4.14 -12.82
N ILE A 17 38.72 3.42 -13.94
CA ILE A 17 37.53 3.26 -14.79
C ILE A 17 36.41 2.53 -14.03
N THR A 18 36.74 1.48 -13.27
CA THR A 18 35.75 0.77 -12.44
C THR A 18 35.07 1.70 -11.44
N ILE A 19 35.82 2.59 -10.79
CA ILE A 19 35.26 3.55 -9.82
C ILE A 19 34.32 4.53 -10.53
N ILE A 20 34.71 5.06 -11.70
CA ILE A 20 33.85 5.97 -12.49
C ILE A 20 32.53 5.28 -12.84
N VAL A 21 32.58 4.04 -13.33
CA VAL A 21 31.38 3.27 -13.65
C VAL A 21 30.52 3.04 -12.40
N MET A 22 31.12 2.68 -11.26
CA MET A 22 30.40 2.53 -10.01
C MET A 22 29.69 3.82 -9.57
N LEU A 23 30.33 4.98 -9.72
CA LEU A 23 29.73 6.26 -9.35
C LEU A 23 28.55 6.64 -10.25
N LEU A 24 28.67 6.41 -11.56
CA LEU A 24 27.57 6.65 -12.50
C LEU A 24 26.38 5.73 -12.22
N LEU A 25 26.64 4.44 -11.98
CA LEU A 25 25.61 3.49 -11.59
C LEU A 25 24.95 3.87 -10.27
N ALA A 26 25.74 4.26 -9.26
CA ALA A 26 25.21 4.67 -7.97
C ALA A 26 24.26 5.86 -8.09
N ALA A 27 24.58 6.88 -8.90
CA ALA A 27 23.71 8.03 -9.11
C ALA A 27 22.34 7.61 -9.68
N VAL A 28 22.33 6.77 -10.72
CA VAL A 28 21.09 6.27 -11.35
C VAL A 28 20.32 5.36 -10.39
N THR A 29 21.01 4.44 -9.71
CA THR A 29 20.39 3.51 -8.74
C THR A 29 19.74 4.26 -7.58
N ILE A 30 20.37 5.33 -7.07
CA ILE A 30 19.80 6.15 -5.99
C ILE A 30 18.49 6.80 -6.46
N GLN A 31 18.47 7.42 -7.63
CA GLN A 31 17.27 8.04 -8.17
C GLN A 31 16.15 7.02 -8.40
N MET A 32 16.48 5.84 -8.94
CA MET A 32 15.50 4.76 -9.14
C MET A 32 15.00 4.16 -7.82
N THR A 33 15.79 4.22 -6.74
CA THR A 33 15.40 3.64 -5.45
C THR A 33 14.62 4.63 -4.58
N LEU A 34 15.12 5.86 -4.47
CA LEU A 34 14.69 6.88 -3.50
C LEU A 34 14.07 8.13 -4.15
N GLY A 35 14.04 8.23 -5.48
CA GLY A 35 13.40 9.34 -6.18
C GLY A 35 11.87 9.35 -5.97
N GLU A 36 11.21 10.43 -6.39
CA GLU A 36 9.76 10.62 -6.25
C GLU A 36 8.95 9.44 -6.81
N ASN A 37 9.30 8.96 -8.00
CA ASN A 37 8.75 7.75 -8.64
C ASN A 37 9.63 6.50 -8.43
N GLY A 38 10.49 6.53 -7.41
CA GLY A 38 11.43 5.47 -7.08
C GLY A 38 10.75 4.24 -6.50
N LEU A 39 11.51 3.15 -6.42
CA LEU A 39 11.05 1.84 -5.96
C LEU A 39 10.44 1.88 -4.56
N VAL A 40 11.08 2.59 -3.62
CA VAL A 40 10.59 2.67 -2.23
C VAL A 40 9.23 3.37 -2.16
N ASN A 41 9.09 4.52 -2.83
CA ASN A 41 7.83 5.24 -2.87
C ASN A 41 6.74 4.41 -3.56
N LYS A 42 7.05 3.78 -4.69
CA LYS A 42 6.10 2.91 -5.39
C LYS A 42 5.65 1.73 -4.54
N ALA A 43 6.56 1.13 -3.77
CA ALA A 43 6.22 0.06 -2.83
C ALA A 43 5.32 0.56 -1.69
N ASN A 44 5.58 1.76 -1.16
CA ASN A 44 4.71 2.39 -0.16
C ASN A 44 3.32 2.71 -0.71
N THR A 45 3.22 3.31 -1.90
CA THR A 45 1.93 3.58 -2.54
C THR A 45 1.16 2.29 -2.82
N ALA A 46 1.82 1.24 -3.31
CA ALA A 46 1.17 -0.06 -3.52
C ALA A 46 0.70 -0.69 -2.19
N LYS A 47 1.47 -0.50 -1.12
CA LYS A 47 1.07 -0.93 0.23
C LYS A 47 -0.17 -0.17 0.72
N GLU A 48 -0.17 1.16 0.63
CA GLU A 48 -1.31 2.01 1.01
C GLU A 48 -2.56 1.67 0.18
N GLU A 49 -2.41 1.51 -1.14
CA GLU A 49 -3.51 1.10 -2.02
C GLU A 49 -4.04 -0.30 -1.64
N SER A 50 -3.15 -1.23 -1.30
CA SER A 50 -3.55 -2.57 -0.82
C SER A 50 -4.28 -2.49 0.53
N GLU A 51 -3.80 -1.68 1.47
CA GLU A 51 -4.42 -1.51 2.79
C GLU A 51 -5.79 -0.84 2.67
N TYR A 52 -5.92 0.14 1.78
CA TYR A 52 -7.19 0.80 1.45
C TYR A 52 -8.18 -0.17 0.77
N ASN A 53 -7.72 -0.95 -0.22
CA ASN A 53 -8.57 -1.92 -0.90
C ASN A 53 -9.03 -3.03 0.05
N GLU A 54 -8.15 -3.51 0.94
CA GLU A 54 -8.54 -4.46 1.98
C GLU A 54 -9.60 -3.87 2.91
N ALA A 55 -9.40 -2.62 3.37
CA ALA A 55 -10.38 -1.92 4.20
C ALA A 55 -11.73 -1.77 3.50
N LYS A 56 -11.71 -1.33 2.24
CA LYS A 56 -12.90 -1.18 1.40
C LYS A 56 -13.62 -2.51 1.18
N ASP A 57 -12.90 -3.60 0.89
CA ASP A 57 -13.50 -4.92 0.66
C ASP A 57 -14.12 -5.51 1.93
N ARG A 58 -13.52 -5.26 3.10
CA ARG A 58 -14.12 -5.63 4.40
C ARG A 58 -15.45 -4.92 4.63
N VAL A 59 -15.47 -3.59 4.47
CA VAL A 59 -16.70 -2.79 4.61
C VAL A 59 -17.75 -3.23 3.57
N ARG A 60 -17.33 -3.43 2.32
CA ARG A 60 -18.21 -3.92 1.25
C ARG A 60 -18.78 -5.31 1.55
N SER A 61 -18.00 -6.20 2.16
CA SER A 61 -18.48 -7.53 2.57
C SER A 61 -19.59 -7.43 3.61
N VAL A 62 -19.46 -6.53 4.57
CA VAL A 62 -20.51 -6.26 5.58
C VAL A 62 -21.79 -5.76 4.90
N VAL A 63 -21.68 -4.77 4.01
CA VAL A 63 -22.82 -4.23 3.24
C VAL A 63 -23.52 -5.32 2.42
N LEU A 64 -22.76 -6.19 1.73
CA LEU A 64 -23.31 -7.28 0.92
C LEU A 64 -23.98 -8.38 1.78
N LYS A 65 -23.38 -8.75 2.93
CA LYS A 65 -23.91 -9.80 3.83
C LYS A 65 -25.24 -9.40 4.47
N LEU A 66 -25.42 -8.11 4.73
CA LEU A 66 -26.66 -7.56 5.27
C LEU A 66 -27.80 -7.54 4.24
N GLY A 67 -27.59 -8.02 3.01
CA GLY A 67 -28.64 -8.06 2.00
C GLY A 67 -29.07 -6.67 1.53
N LEU A 68 -28.19 -5.68 1.63
CA LEU A 68 -28.35 -4.38 0.98
C LEU A 68 -28.12 -4.57 -0.53
N GLU A 69 -29.09 -5.17 -1.22
CA GLU A 69 -29.26 -4.95 -2.65
C GLU A 69 -29.73 -3.52 -2.82
N ILE A 70 -29.03 -2.73 -3.64
CA ILE A 70 -29.66 -1.57 -4.26
C ILE A 70 -30.90 -2.14 -4.97
N ASN A 71 -32.11 -1.83 -4.48
CA ASN A 71 -33.45 -2.14 -5.02
C ASN A 71 -34.36 -3.20 -4.36
N SER A 72 -34.08 -3.74 -3.16
CA SER A 72 -35.10 -4.57 -2.46
C SER A 72 -35.88 -3.75 -1.43
N LYS A 73 -37.12 -3.36 -1.80
CA LYS A 73 -37.99 -2.35 -1.17
C LYS A 73 -38.54 -2.64 0.23
N ASP A 74 -38.19 -3.75 0.88
CA ASP A 74 -38.74 -4.13 2.20
C ASP A 74 -37.69 -4.77 3.12
N ALA A 75 -36.60 -4.07 3.38
CA ALA A 75 -35.68 -4.43 4.46
C ALA A 75 -35.50 -3.24 5.42
N ASN A 76 -36.35 -3.19 6.45
CA ASN A 76 -36.17 -2.28 7.58
C ASN A 76 -35.05 -2.83 8.50
N ILE A 77 -33.83 -2.92 7.95
CA ILE A 77 -32.64 -3.37 8.69
C ILE A 77 -32.34 -2.26 9.70
N GLY A 78 -32.55 -2.57 10.98
CA GLY A 78 -32.22 -1.67 12.07
C GLY A 78 -30.70 -1.45 12.11
N LEU A 79 -30.27 -0.26 12.52
CA LEU A 79 -28.85 0.07 12.73
C LEU A 79 -28.16 -0.94 13.68
N ASP A 80 -28.93 -1.64 14.50
CA ASP A 80 -28.49 -2.68 15.45
C ASP A 80 -28.04 -3.99 14.77
N GLU A 81 -28.54 -4.30 13.57
CA GLU A 81 -28.11 -5.49 12.80
C GLU A 81 -26.79 -5.22 12.07
N ILE A 82 -26.64 -3.99 11.55
CA ILE A 82 -25.40 -3.52 10.93
C ILE A 82 -24.26 -3.53 11.96
N GLU A 83 -24.55 -3.04 13.16
CA GLU A 83 -23.64 -3.05 14.30
C GLU A 83 -23.16 -4.47 14.67
N LYS A 84 -24.07 -5.46 14.72
CA LYS A 84 -23.72 -6.86 15.01
C LYS A 84 -22.81 -7.49 13.96
N GLU A 85 -22.99 -7.18 12.68
CA GLU A 85 -22.13 -7.71 11.62
C GLU A 85 -20.76 -7.04 11.59
N ILE A 86 -20.67 -5.73 11.85
CA ILE A 86 -19.39 -5.02 11.98
C ILE A 86 -18.58 -5.58 13.14
N GLN A 87 -19.22 -5.82 14.30
CA GLN A 87 -18.57 -6.37 15.49
C GLN A 87 -17.96 -7.78 15.30
N LYS A 88 -18.35 -8.52 14.25
CA LYS A 88 -17.75 -9.83 13.93
C LYS A 88 -16.36 -9.72 13.29
N ASP A 89 -16.05 -8.59 12.67
CA ASP A 89 -14.70 -8.31 12.17
C ASP A 89 -14.00 -7.36 13.13
N THR A 90 -13.10 -7.89 13.96
CA THR A 90 -12.37 -7.13 14.99
C THR A 90 -11.44 -6.05 14.41
N LYS A 91 -11.23 -6.03 13.09
CA LYS A 91 -10.47 -4.99 12.40
C LYS A 91 -11.33 -3.80 11.95
N LEU A 92 -12.65 -3.91 12.11
CA LEU A 92 -13.59 -2.83 11.87
C LEU A 92 -13.95 -2.13 13.19
N THR A 93 -14.05 -0.82 13.12
CA THR A 93 -14.61 0.02 14.18
C THR A 93 -15.75 0.84 13.60
N TYR A 94 -16.65 1.34 14.43
CA TYR A 94 -17.78 2.12 13.94
C TYR A 94 -18.18 3.22 14.92
N THR A 95 -18.76 4.29 14.37
CA THR A 95 -19.44 5.34 15.11
C THR A 95 -20.88 5.45 14.59
N LYS A 96 -21.84 5.35 15.50
CA LYS A 96 -23.28 5.40 15.21
C LYS A 96 -23.84 6.77 15.60
N THR A 97 -24.60 7.37 14.68
CA THR A 97 -25.46 8.53 14.94
C THR A 97 -26.92 8.13 14.68
N ALA A 98 -27.89 8.98 15.00
CA ALA A 98 -29.31 8.69 14.83
C ALA A 98 -29.68 8.18 13.42
N ASP A 99 -29.01 8.69 12.39
CA ASP A 99 -29.38 8.44 10.99
C ASP A 99 -28.27 7.73 10.16
N LYS A 100 -27.08 7.49 10.75
CA LYS A 100 -25.91 6.98 10.01
C LYS A 100 -24.95 6.11 10.81
N ILE A 101 -24.19 5.28 10.11
CA ILE A 101 -23.05 4.52 10.66
C ILE A 101 -21.80 4.84 9.84
N SER A 102 -20.78 5.40 10.49
CA SER A 102 -19.43 5.51 9.93
C SER A 102 -18.61 4.29 10.36
N VAL A 103 -17.98 3.59 9.42
CA VAL A 103 -17.17 2.39 9.66
C VAL A 103 -15.72 2.69 9.30
N ALA A 104 -14.80 2.41 10.22
CA ALA A 104 -13.37 2.60 9.99
C ALA A 104 -12.61 1.26 9.98
N SER A 105 -11.67 1.10 9.06
CA SER A 105 -10.80 -0.08 8.90
C SER A 105 -9.42 0.34 8.45
N ASN A 106 -8.36 -0.18 9.08
CA ASN A 106 -6.96 0.16 8.78
C ASN A 106 -6.69 1.68 8.75
N GLY A 107 -7.40 2.48 9.55
CA GLY A 107 -7.25 3.95 9.58
C GLY A 107 -8.03 4.71 8.50
N TYR A 108 -8.76 4.03 7.62
CA TYR A 108 -9.65 4.64 6.62
C TYR A 108 -11.10 4.61 7.11
N GLU A 109 -11.81 5.74 6.98
CA GLU A 109 -13.23 5.87 7.35
C GLU A 109 -14.14 5.81 6.11
N PHE A 110 -15.27 5.11 6.25
CA PHE A 110 -16.28 4.91 5.21
C PHE A 110 -17.67 5.21 5.79
N GLU A 111 -18.42 6.12 5.15
CA GLU A 111 -19.78 6.46 5.56
C GLU A 111 -20.79 5.52 4.89
N ILE A 112 -21.64 4.87 5.69
CA ILE A 112 -22.77 4.07 5.20
C ILE A 112 -24.04 4.88 5.48
N GLU A 113 -24.60 5.47 4.42
CA GLU A 113 -25.90 6.13 4.47
C GLU A 113 -27.04 5.13 4.25
N LYS A 114 -28.12 5.30 5.02
CA LYS A 114 -29.38 4.59 4.81
C LYS A 114 -30.17 5.32 3.73
N THR A 115 -30.54 4.64 2.64
CA THR A 115 -31.52 5.16 1.68
C THR A 115 -32.94 5.09 2.22
#